data_AF-A0A6M0AZ97-F1
#
_entry.id   AF-A0A6M0AZ97-F1
#
_cell.length_a   1.000
_cell.length_b   1.000
_cell.length_c   1.000
_cell.angle_alpha   90.00
_cell.angle_beta   90.00
_cell.angle_gamma   90.00
#
_symmetry.space_group_name_H-M   'P 1'
#
loop_
_entity.id
_entity.type
_entity.pdbx_description
1 polymer ?
#
loop_
_entity_poly.entity_id
_entity_poly.type
_entity_poly.pdbx_seq_one_letter_code
_entity_poly.pdbx_strand_id
1 'polypeptide(L)'
;MAQNPFTVGQPVSPERFVGRESEIEIAFDQISSRGNLAVWGGPGIGKTSFLELLTSPDVWHLQGQDPEAAVIVLLNCLSIQPFNADSFWRQILTEIKSKL
;
A
#
# COMPACT_ATOMS: atom_id res chain seq x y z
N MET A 1 0.64 -13.44 31.35
CA MET A 1 0.30 -14.21 30.14
C MET A 1 0.92 -13.49 28.95
N ALA A 2 1.69 -14.19 28.11
CA ALA A 2 2.28 -13.57 26.93
C ALA A 2 1.18 -13.21 25.92
N GLN A 3 1.16 -11.97 25.45
CA GLN A 3 0.20 -11.50 24.46
C GLN A 3 0.52 -12.16 23.12
N ASN A 4 -0.51 -12.59 22.37
CA ASN A 4 -0.31 -13.19 21.04
C ASN A 4 0.40 -12.18 20.13
N PRO A 5 1.58 -12.51 19.57
CA PRO A 5 2.33 -11.59 18.72
C PRO A 5 1.71 -11.41 17.32
N PHE A 6 0.80 -12.30 16.91
CA PHE A 6 0.20 -12.31 15.57
C PHE A 6 -1.10 -11.49 15.49
N THR A 7 -1.21 -10.70 14.42
CA THR A 7 -2.45 -9.99 14.05
C THR A 7 -3.33 -10.92 13.21
N VAL A 8 -4.60 -11.12 13.62
CA VAL A 8 -5.54 -12.03 12.96
C VAL A 8 -6.74 -11.27 12.40
N GLY A 9 -7.09 -11.54 11.14
CA GLY A 9 -8.33 -11.07 10.52
C GLY A 9 -8.33 -9.60 10.09
N GLN A 10 -7.21 -8.89 10.24
CA GLN A 10 -7.02 -7.49 9.82
C GLN A 10 -5.66 -7.34 9.14
N PRO A 11 -5.45 -6.25 8.36
CA PRO A 11 -4.13 -5.93 7.86
C PRO A 11 -3.06 -5.88 8.96
N VAL A 12 -1.84 -6.25 8.60
CA VAL A 12 -0.68 -6.26 9.50
C VAL A 12 0.08 -4.98 9.26
N SER A 13 0.55 -4.33 10.33
CA SER A 13 1.35 -3.11 10.18
C SER A 13 2.65 -3.38 9.42
N PRO A 14 3.20 -2.38 8.70
CA PRO A 14 4.45 -2.50 7.95
C PRO A 14 5.59 -3.17 8.74
N GLU A 15 5.74 -2.82 10.02
CA GLU A 15 6.84 -3.30 10.88
C GLU A 15 6.72 -4.78 11.26
N ARG A 16 5.54 -5.37 11.06
CA ARG A 16 5.24 -6.79 11.36
C ARG A 16 4.97 -7.61 10.11
N PHE A 17 5.11 -7.01 8.92
CA PHE A 17 4.93 -7.71 7.66
C PHE A 17 6.21 -8.44 7.28
N VAL A 18 6.18 -9.78 7.33
CA VAL A 18 7.36 -10.63 7.15
C VAL A 18 7.31 -11.37 5.80
N GLY A 19 8.45 -11.39 5.10
CA GLY A 19 8.62 -12.06 3.81
C GLY A 19 8.17 -11.21 2.62
N ARG A 20 7.97 -11.86 1.46
CA ARG A 20 7.60 -11.23 0.17
C ARG A 20 8.62 -10.24 -0.38
N GLU A 21 9.89 -10.47 -0.08
CA GLU A 21 11.00 -9.64 -0.55
C GLU A 21 10.95 -9.48 -2.07
N SER A 22 10.71 -10.58 -2.81
CA SER A 22 10.57 -10.55 -4.26
C SER A 22 9.42 -9.67 -4.76
N GLU A 23 8.25 -9.72 -4.12
CA GLU A 23 7.10 -8.91 -4.52
C GLU A 23 7.31 -7.44 -4.17
N ILE A 24 8.01 -7.15 -3.07
CA ILE A 24 8.43 -5.79 -2.71
C ILE A 24 9.39 -5.26 -3.77
N GLU A 25 10.44 -5.99 -4.12
CA GLU A 25 11.39 -5.61 -5.17
C GLU A 25 10.67 -5.33 -6.50
N ILE A 26 9.79 -6.24 -6.95
CA ILE A 26 8.99 -6.06 -8.17
C ILE A 26 8.13 -4.77 -8.08
N ALA A 27 7.54 -4.49 -6.93
CA ALA A 27 6.74 -3.28 -6.76
C ALA A 27 7.58 -2.00 -6.88
N PHE A 28 8.76 -1.97 -6.25
CA PHE A 28 9.65 -0.82 -6.35
C PHE A 28 10.22 -0.65 -7.77
N ASP A 29 10.55 -1.74 -8.47
CA ASP A 29 10.93 -1.69 -9.89
C ASP A 29 9.82 -1.06 -10.76
N GLN A 30 8.56 -1.42 -10.52
CA GLN A 30 7.43 -0.82 -11.22
C GLN A 30 7.24 0.66 -10.85
N ILE A 31 7.40 1.03 -9.57
CA ILE A 31 7.31 2.44 -9.13
C ILE A 31 8.40 3.27 -9.81
N SER A 32 9.66 2.83 -9.77
CA SER A 32 10.80 3.54 -10.36
C SER A 32 10.69 3.67 -11.88
N SER A 33 10.10 2.68 -12.56
CA SER A 33 9.84 2.72 -14.00
C SER A 33 8.53 3.42 -14.39
N ARG A 34 7.76 3.95 -13.42
CA ARG A 34 6.42 4.53 -13.62
C ARG A 34 5.46 3.55 -14.32
N GLY A 35 5.64 2.27 -14.04
CA GLY A 35 4.82 1.17 -14.52
C GLY A 35 3.54 0.98 -13.71
N ASN A 36 2.89 -0.17 -13.92
CA ASN A 36 1.68 -0.55 -13.21
C ASN A 36 1.82 -1.97 -12.68
N LEU A 37 1.44 -2.20 -11.43
CA LEU A 37 1.43 -3.52 -10.80
C LEU A 37 0.02 -3.91 -10.38
N ALA A 38 -0.39 -5.14 -10.74
CA ALA A 38 -1.64 -5.73 -10.28
C ALA A 38 -1.36 -6.83 -9.25
N VAL A 39 -1.90 -6.67 -8.03
CA VAL A 39 -1.80 -7.66 -6.95
C VAL A 39 -3.11 -8.41 -6.81
N TRP A 40 -3.10 -9.73 -6.99
CA TRP A 40 -4.29 -10.58 -6.97
C TRP A 40 -4.10 -11.83 -6.11
N GLY A 41 -5.21 -12.45 -5.70
CA GLY A 41 -5.22 -13.69 -4.91
C GLY A 41 -6.33 -13.72 -3.86
N GLY A 42 -6.43 -14.83 -3.12
CA GLY A 42 -7.53 -15.11 -2.19
C GLY A 42 -7.72 -14.07 -1.06
N PRO A 43 -8.89 -14.04 -0.40
CA PRO A 43 -9.09 -13.22 0.80
C PRO A 43 -8.08 -13.57 1.90
N GLY A 44 -7.68 -12.59 2.71
CA GLY A 44 -6.81 -12.83 3.87
C GLY A 44 -5.32 -13.06 3.58
N ILE A 45 -4.90 -13.12 2.32
CA ILE A 45 -3.47 -13.29 1.98
C ILE A 45 -2.62 -12.02 2.22
N GLY A 46 -3.12 -10.98 2.88
CA GLY A 46 -2.33 -9.78 3.17
C GLY A 46 -2.05 -8.85 1.97
N LYS A 47 -2.94 -8.81 0.95
CA LYS A 47 -2.82 -7.84 -0.16
C LYS A 47 -2.90 -6.39 0.31
N THR A 48 -3.86 -6.09 1.19
CA THR A 48 -4.01 -4.76 1.77
C THR A 48 -2.80 -4.38 2.60
N SER A 49 -2.34 -5.27 3.49
CA SER A 49 -1.11 -5.05 4.28
C SER A 49 0.11 -4.81 3.39
N PHE A 50 0.22 -5.53 2.26
CA PHE A 50 1.28 -5.32 1.29
C PHE A 50 1.22 -3.93 0.65
N LEU A 51 0.05 -3.46 0.23
CA LEU A 51 -0.09 -2.10 -0.31
C LEU A 51 0.19 -1.03 0.76
N GLU A 52 -0.23 -1.25 2.00
CA GLU A 52 0.09 -0.37 3.14
C GLU A 52 1.59 -0.32 3.43
N LEU A 53 2.28 -1.47 3.40
CA LEU A 53 3.74 -1.57 3.53
C LEU A 53 4.47 -0.71 2.50
N LEU A 54 4.03 -0.74 1.23
CA LEU A 54 4.64 0.07 0.16
C LEU A 54 4.48 1.58 0.38
N THR A 55 3.61 2.01 1.28
CA THR A 55 3.46 3.42 1.66
C THR A 55 4.40 3.85 2.80
N SER A 56 5.10 2.90 3.43
CA SER A 56 5.96 3.17 4.58
C SER A 56 7.30 3.80 4.17
N PRO A 57 7.68 4.97 4.73
CA PRO A 57 8.99 5.59 4.47
C PRO A 57 10.17 4.67 4.81
N ASP A 58 10.05 3.86 5.85
CA ASP A 58 11.12 2.93 6.24
C ASP A 58 11.41 1.91 5.15
N VAL A 59 10.36 1.42 4.47
CA VAL A 59 10.49 0.47 3.36
C VAL A 59 11.16 1.14 2.16
N TRP A 60 10.82 2.40 1.87
CA TRP A 60 11.46 3.17 0.82
C TRP A 60 12.96 3.36 1.08
N HIS A 61 13.33 3.72 2.31
CA HIS A 61 14.73 3.82 2.70
C HIS A 61 15.49 2.49 2.58
N LEU A 62 14.87 1.38 2.99
CA LEU A 62 15.45 0.04 2.83
C LEU A 62 15.67 -0.34 1.36
N GLN A 63 14.81 0.15 0.47
CA GLN A 63 14.93 -0.02 -0.99
C GLN A 63 15.84 1.03 -1.65
N GLY A 64 16.51 1.87 -0.85
CA GLY A 64 17.41 2.92 -1.33
C GLY A 64 16.71 4.06 -2.07
N GLN A 65 15.40 4.22 -1.89
CA GLN A 65 14.58 5.27 -2.50
C GLN A 65 14.30 6.40 -1.49
N ASP A 66 14.08 7.60 -2.02
CA ASP A 66 13.67 8.76 -1.23
C ASP A 66 12.14 8.79 -1.10
N PRO A 67 11.56 8.66 0.12
CA PRO A 67 10.11 8.74 0.33
C PRO A 67 9.49 10.06 -0.13
N GLU A 68 10.26 11.16 -0.17
CA GLU A 68 9.76 12.47 -0.62
C GLU A 68 9.68 12.58 -2.15
N ALA A 69 10.25 11.63 -2.90
CA ALA A 69 10.22 11.62 -4.36
C ALA A 69 8.82 11.29 -4.93
N ALA A 70 7.86 10.87 -4.11
CA ALA A 70 6.51 10.52 -4.55
C ALA A 70 5.42 10.89 -3.53
N VAL A 71 4.26 11.28 -4.06
CA VAL A 71 3.02 11.39 -3.26
C VAL A 71 2.27 10.07 -3.33
N ILE A 72 2.28 9.32 -2.23
CA ILE A 72 1.65 7.98 -2.17
C ILE A 72 0.23 8.10 -1.61
N VAL A 73 -0.76 7.69 -2.41
CA VAL A 73 -2.18 7.66 -2.02
C VAL A 73 -2.67 6.23 -1.95
N LEU A 74 -3.19 5.85 -0.79
CA LEU A 74 -3.90 4.60 -0.59
C LEU A 74 -5.41 4.87 -0.65
N LEU A 75 -6.11 4.23 -1.58
CA LEU A 75 -7.55 4.42 -1.77
C LEU A 75 -8.28 3.08 -1.72
N ASN A 76 -9.30 2.98 -0.86
CA ASN A 76 -10.20 1.84 -0.82
C ASN A 76 -11.39 2.07 -1.77
N CYS A 77 -11.36 1.48 -2.96
CA CYS A 77 -12.46 1.63 -3.93
C CYS A 77 -13.82 1.11 -3.42
N LEU A 78 -13.85 0.20 -2.44
CA LEU A 78 -15.11 -0.32 -1.89
C LEU A 78 -15.86 0.71 -1.02
N SER A 79 -15.16 1.72 -0.49
CA SER A 79 -15.80 2.79 0.30
C SER A 79 -16.44 3.87 -0.56
N ILE A 80 -16.23 3.86 -1.88
CA ILE A 80 -16.74 4.87 -2.80
C ILE A 80 -18.14 4.47 -3.28
N GLN A 81 -19.15 5.26 -2.88
CA GLN A 81 -20.54 4.97 -3.21
C GLN A 81 -21.25 6.24 -3.73
N PRO A 82 -21.77 6.23 -4.98
CA PRO A 82 -21.59 5.20 -6.00
C PRO A 82 -20.15 5.16 -6.54
N PHE A 83 -19.66 3.98 -6.91
CA PHE A 83 -18.37 3.83 -7.59
C PHE A 83 -18.50 4.26 -9.06
N ASN A 84 -18.17 5.53 -9.34
CA ASN A 84 -18.10 6.10 -10.68
C ASN A 84 -16.85 6.99 -10.82
N ALA A 85 -16.56 7.43 -12.04
CA ALA A 85 -15.35 8.20 -12.35
C ALA A 85 -15.27 9.50 -11.54
N ASP A 86 -16.38 10.26 -11.44
CA ASP A 86 -16.41 11.53 -10.71
C ASP A 86 -16.11 11.36 -9.22
N SER A 87 -16.76 10.40 -8.57
CA SER A 87 -16.56 10.08 -7.15
C SER A 87 -15.14 9.58 -6.90
N PHE A 88 -14.61 8.72 -7.78
CA PHE A 88 -13.25 8.21 -7.71
C PHE A 88 -12.21 9.34 -7.78
N TRP A 89 -12.27 10.17 -8.82
CA TRP A 89 -11.32 11.26 -9.00
C TRP A 89 -11.43 12.32 -7.92
N ARG A 90 -12.64 12.61 -7.43
CA ARG A 90 -12.82 13.52 -6.30
C ARG A 90 -12.10 13.03 -5.05
N GLN A 91 -12.19 11.73 -4.73
CA GLN A 91 -11.48 11.17 -3.57
C GLN A 91 -9.96 11.19 -3.79
N ILE A 92 -9.47 10.73 -4.95
CA ILE A 92 -8.03 10.77 -5.28
C ILE A 92 -7.48 12.19 -5.14
N LEU A 93 -8.12 13.19 -5.74
CA LEU A 93 -7.62 14.57 -5.70
C LEU A 93 -7.65 15.15 -4.27
N THR A 94 -8.61 14.73 -3.45
CA THR A 94 -8.68 15.13 -2.03
C THR A 94 -7.52 14.53 -1.24
N GLU A 95 -7.21 13.25 -1.45
CA GLU A 95 -6.09 12.56 -0.81
C GLU A 95 -4.72 13.05 -1.29
N ILE A 96 -4.58 13.41 -2.57
CA ILE A 96 -3.35 14.04 -3.06
C ILE A 96 -3.16 15.39 -2.37
N LYS A 97 -4.22 16.21 -2.31
CA LYS A 97 -4.16 17.55 -1.70
C LYS A 97 -3.83 17.50 -0.21
N SER A 98 -4.22 16.46 0.52
CA SER A 98 -3.91 16.34 1.96
C SER A 98 -2.45 15.97 2.24
N LYS A 99 -1.70 15.55 1.20
CA LYS A 99 -0.30 15.10 1.28
C LYS A 99 0.71 16.07 0.64
N LEU A 100 0.23 17.15 0.01
CA LEU A 100 1.02 18.25 -0.54
C LEU A 100 1.09 19.41 0.46
#